data_AF-A0A7J9AN76-F1
#
_entry.id   AF-A0A7J9AN76-F1
#
_cell.length_a   1.000
_cell.length_b   1.000
_cell.length_c   1.000
_cell.angle_alpha   90.00
_cell.angle_beta   90.00
_cell.angle_gamma   90.00
#
_symmetry.space_group_name_H-M   'P 1'
#
loop_
_entity.id
_entity.type
_entity.pdbx_description
1 polymer ?
#
loop_
_entity_poly.entity_id
_entity_poly.type
_entity_poly.pdbx_seq_one_letter_code
_entity_poly.pdbx_strand_id
1 'polypeptide(L)'
;MQFEKGKGTLKQQISYIRPVLEELRSKKKQRVKEFTETQSQIVKICAEIAGNGQSMMSSDPQVDERDLTVKKLGELKSHLQELQNEKIIRLQKVDSHISMIHELSVVMSFDFLKTVSGIHSSLIDPANDQSKSISNDTLAKLTGVVNSLQQEKQKRLQKLQCLGSTLIELWDLLDTPPDERKRFEHVSSLISSSVDEVLRQGSLGLDIIEQVELQVQSLNVLKASKMKELVLKRQNELEEIYRGVHIDVNSDAARQILINLIESDNVDLSNLLSSMDDQIAKAKQEALSRKDILDKVDKWKHASEEEKWLDDYEK
;
A
#
# COMPACT_ATOMS: atom_id res chain seq x y z
N MET A 1 -60.86 5.52 39.01
CA MET A 1 -61.59 6.61 39.70
C MET A 1 -63.04 6.14 39.87
N GLN A 2 -63.45 5.81 41.10
CA GLN A 2 -64.87 5.65 41.40
C GLN A 2 -65.45 7.05 41.58
N PHE A 3 -66.30 7.48 40.65
CA PHE A 3 -67.16 8.63 40.86
C PHE A 3 -68.29 8.17 41.79
N GLU A 4 -68.22 8.49 43.07
CA GLU A 4 -69.38 8.37 43.95
C GLU A 4 -70.47 9.31 43.42
N LYS A 5 -71.70 8.78 43.23
CA LYS A 5 -72.88 9.57 42.87
C LYS A 5 -73.07 10.66 43.93
N GLY A 6 -72.72 11.90 43.59
CA GLY A 6 -72.65 12.99 44.55
C GLY A 6 -74.01 13.26 45.21
N LYS A 7 -74.09 13.10 46.53
CA LYS A 7 -75.21 13.63 47.33
C LYS A 7 -75.04 15.14 47.44
N GLY A 8 -75.91 15.93 46.80
CA GLY A 8 -75.88 17.40 46.86
C GLY A 8 -76.58 18.08 45.67
N THR A 9 -76.71 19.41 45.73
CA THR A 9 -77.28 20.22 44.63
C THR A 9 -76.34 20.25 43.41
N LEU A 10 -76.89 20.43 42.20
CA LEU A 10 -76.11 20.56 40.95
C LEU A 10 -74.95 21.56 41.07
N LYS A 11 -75.15 22.66 41.81
CA LYS A 11 -74.13 23.69 42.04
C LYS A 11 -72.94 23.18 42.87
N GLN A 12 -73.20 22.34 43.87
CA GLN A 12 -72.17 21.69 44.70
C GLN A 12 -71.40 20.61 43.93
N GLN A 13 -72.12 19.83 43.11
CA GLN A 13 -71.49 18.85 42.21
C GLN A 13 -70.57 19.55 41.19
N ILE A 14 -71.01 20.68 40.60
CA ILE A 14 -70.19 21.48 39.68
C ILE A 14 -68.96 22.06 40.39
N SER A 15 -69.10 22.57 41.62
CA SER A 15 -67.95 23.09 42.38
C SER A 15 -66.91 22.01 42.71
N TYR A 16 -67.32 20.75 42.82
CA TYR A 16 -66.41 19.62 43.05
C TYR A 16 -65.76 19.10 41.75
N ILE A 17 -66.51 19.07 40.64
CA ILE A 17 -66.01 18.59 39.34
C ILE A 17 -65.01 19.57 38.71
N ARG A 18 -65.22 20.88 38.85
CA ARG A 18 -64.38 21.92 38.24
C ARG A 18 -62.87 21.78 38.56
N PRO A 19 -62.43 21.63 39.82
CA PRO A 19 -61.01 21.46 40.12
C PRO A 19 -60.42 20.16 39.55
N VAL A 20 -61.19 19.05 39.57
CA VAL A 20 -60.77 17.76 38.98
C VAL A 20 -60.59 17.89 37.46
N LEU A 21 -61.48 18.63 36.79
CA LEU A 21 -61.37 18.89 35.35
C LEU A 21 -60.12 19.71 35.01
N GLU A 22 -59.81 20.75 35.80
CA GLU A 22 -58.60 21.56 35.61
C GLU A 22 -57.31 20.74 35.85
N GLU A 23 -57.32 19.85 36.85
CA GLU A 23 -56.22 18.92 37.10
C GLU A 23 -56.00 17.97 35.91
N LEU A 24 -57.07 17.41 35.35
CA LEU A 24 -57.01 16.53 34.17
C LEU A 24 -56.54 17.29 32.92
N ARG A 25 -56.98 18.54 32.72
CA ARG A 25 -56.50 19.41 31.63
C ARG A 25 -55.00 19.69 31.76
N SER A 26 -54.54 20.00 32.97
CA SER A 26 -53.11 20.21 33.25
C SER A 26 -52.30 18.95 32.96
N LYS A 27 -52.75 17.78 33.46
CA LYS A 27 -52.12 16.47 33.16
C LYS A 27 -52.10 16.15 31.68
N LYS A 28 -53.17 16.45 30.93
CA LYS A 28 -53.21 16.28 29.46
C LYS A 28 -52.13 17.15 28.81
N LYS A 29 -52.07 18.44 29.15
CA LYS A 29 -51.08 19.38 28.59
C LYS A 29 -49.65 18.93 28.87
N GLN A 30 -49.38 18.47 30.09
CA GLN A 30 -48.07 17.93 30.46
C GLN A 30 -47.70 16.69 29.64
N ARG A 31 -48.62 15.74 29.46
CA ARG A 31 -48.36 14.57 28.60
C ARG A 31 -48.10 14.96 27.16
N VAL A 32 -48.92 15.84 26.57
CA VAL A 32 -48.70 16.31 25.20
C VAL A 32 -47.29 16.87 25.04
N LYS A 33 -46.84 17.71 25.99
CA LYS A 33 -45.47 18.23 26.01
C LYS A 33 -44.41 17.12 26.02
N GLU A 34 -44.55 16.11 26.88
CA GLU A 34 -43.61 14.97 26.94
C GLU A 34 -43.58 14.17 25.63
N PHE A 35 -44.75 13.97 24.99
CA PHE A 35 -44.83 13.31 23.69
C PHE A 35 -44.13 14.12 22.61
N THR A 36 -44.40 15.43 22.50
CA THR A 36 -43.76 16.31 21.52
C THR A 36 -42.24 16.31 21.69
N GLU A 37 -41.76 16.43 22.93
CA GLU A 37 -40.32 16.43 23.22
C GLU A 37 -39.66 15.09 22.86
N THR A 38 -40.27 13.96 23.23
CA THR A 38 -39.76 12.62 22.91
C THR A 38 -39.73 12.39 21.40
N GLN A 39 -40.80 12.75 20.69
CA GLN A 39 -40.87 12.61 19.23
C GLN A 39 -39.88 13.54 18.52
N SER A 40 -39.68 14.76 19.01
CA SER A 40 -38.72 15.71 18.45
C SER A 40 -37.28 15.16 18.54
N GLN A 41 -36.92 14.57 19.69
CA GLN A 41 -35.63 13.92 19.85
C GLN A 41 -35.46 12.69 18.94
N ILE A 42 -36.50 11.86 18.79
CA ILE A 42 -36.50 10.72 17.86
C ILE A 42 -36.25 11.20 16.42
N VAL A 43 -37.05 12.17 15.95
CA VAL A 43 -36.92 12.72 14.58
C VAL A 43 -35.54 13.31 14.37
N LYS A 44 -34.99 14.03 15.35
CA LYS A 44 -33.63 14.58 15.28
C LYS A 44 -32.58 13.48 15.11
N ILE A 45 -32.59 12.45 15.94
CA ILE A 45 -31.61 11.35 15.85
C ILE A 45 -31.77 10.58 14.54
N CYS A 46 -33.01 10.30 14.12
CA CYS A 46 -33.29 9.65 12.85
C CYS A 46 -32.79 10.48 11.66
N ALA A 47 -32.97 11.81 11.69
CA ALA A 47 -32.47 12.70 10.64
C ALA A 47 -30.93 12.76 10.61
N GLU A 48 -30.27 12.75 11.77
CA GLU A 48 -28.80 12.64 11.85
C GLU A 48 -28.29 11.31 11.26
N ILE A 49 -28.95 10.19 11.59
CA ILE A 49 -28.61 8.85 11.07
C ILE A 49 -28.87 8.75 9.57
N ALA A 50 -29.96 9.34 9.08
CA ALA A 50 -30.28 9.35 7.64
C ALA A 50 -29.37 10.31 6.84
N GLY A 51 -28.77 11.31 7.49
CA GLY A 51 -28.01 12.38 6.83
C GLY A 51 -28.88 13.55 6.36
N ASN A 52 -30.13 13.65 6.83
CA ASN A 52 -31.11 14.68 6.45
C ASN A 52 -31.19 15.86 7.44
N GLY A 53 -30.18 16.01 8.31
CA GLY A 53 -30.21 16.87 9.50
C GLY A 53 -30.53 18.36 9.25
N GLN A 54 -30.27 18.89 8.06
CA GLN A 54 -30.57 20.30 7.73
C GLN A 54 -31.99 20.52 7.16
N SER A 55 -32.66 19.49 6.63
CA SER A 55 -33.95 19.66 5.93
C SER A 55 -35.18 19.45 6.82
N MET A 56 -35.04 18.79 7.98
CA MET A 56 -36.18 18.38 8.82
C MET A 56 -36.39 19.26 10.07
N MET A 57 -35.50 20.21 10.35
CA MET A 57 -35.54 21.03 11.59
C MET A 57 -36.72 22.01 11.68
N SER A 58 -37.57 22.13 10.66
CA SER A 58 -38.62 23.14 10.58
C SER A 58 -40.03 22.66 10.93
N SER A 59 -40.25 21.35 11.09
CA SER A 59 -41.59 20.79 11.33
C SER A 59 -41.65 20.09 12.67
N ASP A 60 -42.35 20.70 13.63
CA ASP A 60 -42.62 20.07 14.92
C ASP A 60 -43.44 18.78 14.69
N PRO A 61 -43.06 17.64 15.29
CA PRO A 61 -43.78 16.40 15.08
C PRO A 61 -45.22 16.54 15.59
N GLN A 62 -46.18 16.24 14.71
CA GLN A 62 -47.58 16.23 15.10
C GLN A 62 -47.84 15.05 16.06
N VAL A 63 -48.11 15.37 17.31
CA VAL A 63 -48.53 14.39 18.33
C VAL A 63 -49.94 13.92 18.00
N ASP A 64 -50.13 12.60 17.91
CA ASP A 64 -51.47 12.03 17.81
C ASP A 64 -52.19 12.19 19.14
N GLU A 65 -53.06 13.22 19.23
CA GLU A 65 -53.85 13.47 20.43
C GLU A 65 -54.87 12.37 20.76
N ARG A 66 -55.08 11.40 19.86
CA ARG A 66 -56.02 10.28 20.06
C ARG A 66 -55.49 9.24 21.04
N ASP A 67 -54.17 9.09 21.19
CA ASP A 67 -53.56 8.10 22.08
C ASP A 67 -52.44 8.70 22.96
N LEU A 68 -52.84 9.29 24.08
CA LEU A 68 -51.95 9.81 25.13
C LEU A 68 -51.79 8.82 26.30
N THR A 69 -51.80 7.51 25.99
CA THR A 69 -51.66 6.46 27.01
C THR A 69 -50.23 6.38 27.54
N VAL A 70 -50.09 5.98 28.80
CA VAL A 70 -48.78 5.77 29.46
C VAL A 70 -48.00 4.66 28.76
N LYS A 71 -48.70 3.65 28.23
CA LYS A 71 -48.10 2.57 27.45
C LYS A 71 -47.43 3.11 26.19
N LYS A 72 -48.14 3.94 25.41
CA LYS A 72 -47.58 4.52 24.18
C LYS A 72 -46.38 5.43 24.44
N LEU A 73 -46.45 6.23 25.51
CA LEU A 73 -45.32 7.04 25.94
C LEU A 73 -44.12 6.19 26.35
N GLY A 74 -44.35 5.06 27.04
CA GLY A 74 -43.32 4.10 27.40
C GLY A 74 -42.64 3.47 26.18
N GLU A 75 -43.41 3.08 25.16
CA GLU A 75 -42.88 2.58 23.89
C GLU A 75 -41.98 3.62 23.20
N LEU A 76 -42.43 4.88 23.11
CA LEU A 76 -41.64 5.96 22.52
C LEU A 76 -40.36 6.24 23.30
N LYS A 77 -40.41 6.23 24.64
CA LYS A 77 -39.22 6.39 25.50
C LYS A 77 -38.24 5.23 25.32
N SER A 78 -38.73 3.99 25.18
CA SER A 78 -37.89 2.82 24.87
C SER A 78 -37.20 2.97 23.51
N HIS A 79 -37.95 3.37 22.48
CA HIS A 79 -37.40 3.58 21.15
C HIS A 79 -36.36 4.71 21.11
N LEU A 80 -36.62 5.81 21.83
CA LEU A 80 -35.65 6.89 22.00
C LEU A 80 -34.36 6.39 22.65
N GLN A 81 -34.45 5.55 23.69
CA GLN A 81 -33.29 4.96 24.34
C GLN A 81 -32.48 4.07 23.38
N GLU A 82 -33.15 3.25 22.57
CA GLU A 82 -32.50 2.44 21.53
C GLU A 82 -31.74 3.32 20.53
N LEU A 83 -32.36 4.39 20.03
CA LEU A 83 -31.75 5.33 19.10
C LEU A 83 -30.56 6.09 19.72
N GLN A 84 -30.65 6.47 20.98
CA GLN A 84 -29.53 7.08 21.71
C GLN A 84 -28.36 6.10 21.84
N ASN A 85 -28.63 4.83 22.13
CA ASN A 85 -27.60 3.79 22.17
C ASN A 85 -26.98 3.56 20.78
N GLU A 86 -27.80 3.51 19.72
CA GLU A 86 -27.31 3.39 18.34
C GLU A 86 -26.41 4.57 17.96
N LYS A 87 -26.80 5.80 18.33
CA LYS A 87 -26.00 7.00 18.11
C LYS A 87 -24.62 6.91 18.77
N ILE A 88 -24.54 6.41 20.00
CA ILE A 88 -23.27 6.21 20.72
C ILE A 88 -22.40 5.18 19.98
N ILE A 89 -22.97 4.04 19.59
CA ILE A 89 -22.26 2.98 18.85
C ILE A 89 -21.73 3.51 17.51
N ARG A 90 -22.54 4.27 16.77
CA ARG A 90 -22.14 4.88 15.51
C ARG A 90 -20.99 5.86 15.68
N LEU A 91 -21.04 6.71 16.71
CA LEU A 91 -19.98 7.66 17.00
C LEU A 91 -18.65 6.93 17.30
N GLN A 92 -18.70 5.90 18.15
CA GLN A 92 -17.52 5.05 18.42
C GLN A 92 -16.96 4.40 17.15
N LYS A 93 -17.84 3.95 16.24
CA LYS A 93 -17.43 3.38 14.95
C LYS A 93 -16.78 4.41 14.04
N VAL A 94 -17.33 5.64 13.96
CA VAL A 94 -16.71 6.75 13.24
C VAL A 94 -15.32 7.04 13.78
N ASP A 95 -15.18 7.17 15.11
CA ASP A 95 -13.90 7.44 15.75
C ASP A 95 -12.88 6.32 15.51
N SER A 96 -13.31 5.06 15.59
CA SER A 96 -12.48 3.90 15.27
C SER A 96 -11.98 3.92 13.82
N HIS A 97 -12.87 4.24 12.85
CA HIS A 97 -12.48 4.35 11.45
C HIS A 97 -11.51 5.50 11.21
N ILE A 98 -11.72 6.66 11.84
CA ILE A 98 -10.81 7.81 11.73
C ILE A 98 -9.42 7.44 12.27
N SER A 99 -9.35 6.80 13.45
CA SER A 99 -8.09 6.32 14.02
C SER A 99 -7.38 5.33 13.10
N MET A 100 -8.12 4.40 12.49
CA MET A 100 -7.55 3.44 11.54
C MET A 100 -7.02 4.11 10.27
N ILE A 101 -7.74 5.10 9.72
CA ILE A 101 -7.26 5.88 8.57
C ILE A 101 -5.99 6.65 8.95
N HIS A 102 -5.93 7.21 10.16
CA HIS A 102 -4.74 7.88 10.66
C HIS A 102 -3.55 6.93 10.76
N GLU A 103 -3.70 5.77 11.40
CA GLU A 103 -2.64 4.74 11.49
C GLU A 103 -2.14 4.32 10.09
N LEU A 104 -3.06 4.07 9.16
CA LEU A 104 -2.73 3.75 7.77
C LEU A 104 -1.98 4.91 7.08
N SER A 105 -2.34 6.16 7.37
CA SER A 105 -1.67 7.35 6.82
C SER A 105 -0.23 7.49 7.29
N VAL A 106 0.04 7.15 8.55
CA VAL A 106 1.38 7.19 9.14
C VAL A 106 2.27 6.12 8.50
N VAL A 107 1.74 4.92 8.25
CA VAL A 107 2.52 3.81 7.67
C VAL A 107 2.76 3.99 6.16
N MET A 108 1.74 4.43 5.41
CA MET A 108 1.79 4.56 3.94
C MET A 108 2.13 5.98 3.45
N SER A 109 2.39 6.92 4.37
CA SER A 109 2.75 8.32 4.10
C SER A 109 1.80 9.03 3.12
N PHE A 110 0.49 8.92 3.33
CA PHE A 110 -0.50 9.68 2.56
C PHE A 110 -1.14 10.80 3.38
N ASP A 111 -1.75 11.76 2.69
CA ASP A 111 -2.42 12.90 3.32
C ASP A 111 -3.73 12.47 4.01
N PHE A 112 -3.67 12.34 5.33
CA PHE A 112 -4.82 12.05 6.19
C PHE A 112 -5.94 13.08 6.04
N LEU A 113 -5.62 14.37 6.08
CA LEU A 113 -6.61 15.44 6.08
C LEU A 113 -7.36 15.48 4.75
N LYS A 114 -6.65 15.33 3.63
CA LYS A 114 -7.26 15.23 2.30
C LYS A 114 -8.20 14.02 2.20
N THR A 115 -7.81 12.89 2.79
CA THR A 115 -8.60 11.66 2.76
C THR A 115 -9.89 11.80 3.58
N VAL A 116 -9.78 12.34 4.80
CA VAL A 116 -10.94 12.51 5.69
C VAL A 116 -11.89 13.62 5.20
N SER A 117 -11.38 14.73 4.66
CA SER A 117 -12.21 15.82 4.09
C SER A 117 -13.00 15.36 2.88
N GLY A 118 -12.43 14.47 2.06
CA GLY A 118 -13.11 13.86 0.92
C GLY A 118 -14.32 13.01 1.32
N ILE A 119 -14.37 12.53 2.57
CA ILE A 119 -15.51 11.78 3.11
C ILE A 119 -16.59 12.73 3.60
N HIS A 120 -16.24 13.60 4.56
CA HIS A 120 -17.15 14.61 5.10
C HIS A 120 -16.36 15.70 5.85
N SER A 121 -16.67 16.97 5.59
CA SER A 121 -15.95 18.13 6.16
C SER A 121 -16.01 18.19 7.69
N SER A 122 -17.11 17.73 8.30
CA SER A 122 -17.29 17.74 9.76
C SER A 122 -16.42 16.73 10.53
N LEU A 123 -15.59 15.92 9.85
CA LEU A 123 -14.77 14.90 10.50
C LEU A 123 -13.37 15.41 10.89
N ILE A 124 -12.96 16.57 10.38
CA ILE A 124 -11.61 17.14 10.57
C ILE A 124 -11.55 18.08 11.77
N ASP A 125 -12.59 18.89 11.99
CA ASP A 125 -12.53 19.96 12.99
C ASP A 125 -13.81 20.02 13.83
N PRO A 126 -13.73 19.80 15.17
CA PRO A 126 -14.83 20.06 16.08
C PRO A 126 -15.00 21.56 16.42
N ALA A 127 -14.15 22.47 15.91
CA ALA A 127 -14.22 23.90 16.22
C ALA A 127 -15.44 24.61 15.60
N ASN A 128 -16.05 24.02 14.57
CA ASN A 128 -17.37 24.42 14.13
C ASN A 128 -18.35 23.60 14.98
N ASP A 129 -19.31 24.21 15.69
CA ASP A 129 -20.30 23.61 16.62
C ASP A 129 -21.15 22.43 16.06
N GLN A 130 -20.78 21.88 14.90
CA GLN A 130 -21.35 20.72 14.24
C GLN A 130 -20.75 19.42 14.78
N SER A 131 -21.61 18.55 15.31
CA SER A 131 -21.25 17.19 15.67
C SER A 131 -20.73 16.40 14.45
N LYS A 132 -19.77 15.50 14.68
CA LYS A 132 -19.29 14.53 13.67
C LYS A 132 -20.49 13.83 13.01
N SER A 133 -20.48 13.75 11.68
CA SER A 133 -21.53 13.05 10.95
C SER A 133 -21.52 11.55 11.27
N ILE A 134 -22.68 11.03 11.69
CA ILE A 134 -22.93 9.60 11.99
C ILE A 134 -23.87 8.96 10.96
N SER A 135 -24.06 9.62 9.82
CA SER A 135 -25.02 9.20 8.81
C SER A 135 -24.63 7.85 8.21
N ASN A 136 -25.63 7.14 7.67
CA ASN A 136 -25.41 5.88 6.94
C ASN A 136 -24.40 6.05 5.79
N ASP A 137 -24.49 7.15 5.04
CA ASP A 137 -23.58 7.45 3.93
C ASP A 137 -22.15 7.70 4.41
N THR A 138 -21.98 8.51 5.47
CA THR A 138 -20.66 8.79 6.04
C THR A 138 -19.99 7.51 6.56
N LEU A 139 -20.73 6.66 7.28
CA LEU A 139 -20.20 5.38 7.76
C LEU A 139 -19.86 4.42 6.61
N ALA A 140 -20.70 4.34 5.58
CA ALA A 140 -20.43 3.51 4.40
C ALA A 140 -19.16 3.97 3.66
N LYS A 141 -19.00 5.28 3.47
CA LYS A 141 -17.79 5.87 2.87
C LYS A 141 -16.55 5.63 3.73
N LEU A 142 -16.63 5.82 5.05
CA LEU A 142 -15.53 5.51 5.98
C LEU A 142 -15.11 4.04 5.87
N THR A 143 -16.08 3.10 5.93
CA THR A 143 -15.80 1.68 5.78
C THR A 143 -15.18 1.36 4.40
N GLY A 144 -15.69 1.97 3.32
CA GLY A 144 -15.14 1.80 1.98
C GLY A 144 -13.69 2.29 1.86
N VAL A 145 -13.39 3.47 2.40
CA VAL A 145 -12.03 4.03 2.41
C VAL A 145 -11.09 3.17 3.25
N VAL A 146 -11.49 2.77 4.45
CA VAL A 146 -10.70 1.88 5.32
C VAL A 146 -10.35 0.58 4.59
N ASN A 147 -11.33 -0.08 3.97
CA ASN A 147 -11.11 -1.33 3.24
C ASN A 147 -10.17 -1.11 2.04
N SER A 148 -10.36 -0.02 1.29
CA SER A 148 -9.49 0.33 0.17
C SER A 148 -8.05 0.58 0.61
N LEU A 149 -7.84 1.27 1.74
CA LEU A 149 -6.52 1.55 2.28
C LEU A 149 -5.84 0.30 2.84
N GLN A 150 -6.59 -0.62 3.45
CA GLN A 150 -6.06 -1.92 3.88
C GLN A 150 -5.60 -2.77 2.68
N GLN A 151 -6.38 -2.78 1.60
CA GLN A 151 -5.98 -3.45 0.36
C GLN A 151 -4.76 -2.80 -0.27
N GLU A 152 -4.66 -1.47 -0.24
CA GLU A 152 -3.49 -0.75 -0.73
C GLU A 152 -2.24 -1.05 0.12
N LYS A 153 -2.37 -1.10 1.46
CA LYS A 153 -1.31 -1.52 2.37
C LYS A 153 -0.77 -2.89 1.98
N GLN A 154 -1.67 -3.84 1.71
CA GLN A 154 -1.31 -5.19 1.25
C GLN A 154 -0.50 -5.15 -0.04
N LYS A 155 -1.00 -4.43 -1.06
CA LYS A 155 -0.35 -4.34 -2.37
C LYS A 155 1.04 -3.74 -2.28
N ARG A 156 1.19 -2.66 -1.52
CA ARG A 156 2.49 -1.99 -1.32
C ARG A 156 3.49 -2.88 -0.61
N LEU A 157 3.05 -3.60 0.43
CA LEU A 157 3.90 -4.56 1.11
C LEU A 157 4.35 -5.68 0.16
N GLN A 158 3.44 -6.32 -0.57
CA GLN A 158 3.79 -7.37 -1.53
C GLN A 158 4.77 -6.89 -2.60
N LYS A 159 4.58 -5.65 -3.10
CA LYS A 159 5.49 -5.04 -4.07
C LYS A 159 6.89 -4.87 -3.47
N LEU A 160 7.01 -4.32 -2.27
CA LEU A 160 8.30 -4.17 -1.58
C LEU A 160 8.96 -5.51 -1.25
N GLN A 161 8.19 -6.53 -0.90
CA GLN A 161 8.72 -7.88 -0.67
C GLN A 161 9.33 -8.45 -1.95
N CYS A 162 8.62 -8.36 -3.08
CA CYS A 162 9.12 -8.82 -4.38
C CYS A 162 10.38 -8.05 -4.83
N LEU A 163 10.35 -6.72 -4.71
CA LEU A 163 11.51 -5.88 -5.02
C LEU A 163 12.68 -6.18 -4.08
N GLY A 164 12.43 -6.37 -2.79
CA GLY A 164 13.44 -6.71 -1.79
C GLY A 164 14.10 -8.06 -2.08
N SER A 165 13.34 -9.08 -2.46
CA SER A 165 13.90 -10.38 -2.89
C SER A 165 14.78 -10.22 -4.13
N THR A 166 14.29 -9.50 -5.14
CA THR A 166 15.06 -9.23 -6.37
C THR A 166 16.35 -8.47 -6.07
N LEU A 167 16.30 -7.55 -5.12
CA LEU A 167 17.44 -6.74 -4.71
C LEU A 167 18.52 -7.60 -4.04
N ILE A 168 18.14 -8.55 -3.18
CA ILE A 168 19.06 -9.52 -2.58
C ILE A 168 19.72 -10.38 -3.65
N GLU A 169 18.94 -10.94 -4.57
CA GLU A 169 19.47 -11.75 -5.68
C GLU A 169 20.46 -10.97 -6.54
N LEU A 170 20.15 -9.71 -6.88
CA LEU A 170 21.05 -8.86 -7.66
C LEU A 170 22.31 -8.49 -6.89
N TRP A 171 22.22 -8.23 -5.60
CA TRP A 171 23.39 -7.94 -4.78
C TRP A 171 24.33 -9.12 -4.64
N ASP A 172 23.79 -10.32 -4.48
CA ASP A 172 24.56 -11.56 -4.40
C ASP A 172 25.17 -11.90 -5.75
N LEU A 173 24.47 -11.65 -6.86
CA LEU A 173 25.00 -11.84 -8.21
C LEU A 173 26.12 -10.85 -8.56
N LEU A 174 26.04 -9.60 -8.08
CA LEU A 174 26.97 -8.52 -8.44
C LEU A 174 28.09 -8.32 -7.42
N ASP A 175 28.14 -9.14 -6.36
CA ASP A 175 29.05 -9.00 -5.21
C ASP A 175 29.00 -7.58 -4.62
N THR A 176 27.78 -7.03 -4.45
CA THR A 176 27.60 -5.64 -4.00
C THR A 176 28.08 -5.46 -2.56
N PRO A 177 28.88 -4.41 -2.25
CA PRO A 177 29.46 -4.20 -0.92
C PRO A 177 28.40 -3.96 0.16
N PRO A 178 28.67 -4.36 1.42
CA PRO A 178 27.70 -4.31 2.51
C PRO A 178 27.22 -2.90 2.85
N ASP A 179 28.06 -1.88 2.65
CA ASP A 179 27.69 -0.47 2.90
C ASP A 179 26.53 0.00 2.01
N GLU A 180 26.50 -0.47 0.76
CA GLU A 180 25.41 -0.17 -0.16
C GLU A 180 24.13 -0.94 0.20
N ARG A 181 24.26 -2.19 0.64
CA ARG A 181 23.16 -3.03 1.10
C ARG A 181 22.47 -2.44 2.35
N LYS A 182 23.26 -1.88 3.27
CA LYS A 182 22.78 -1.32 4.55
C LYS A 182 21.74 -0.20 4.36
N ARG A 183 21.83 0.58 3.28
CA ARG A 183 20.86 1.64 2.97
C ARG A 183 19.42 1.12 2.79
N PHE A 184 19.27 -0.14 2.44
CA PHE A 184 17.99 -0.80 2.17
C PHE A 184 17.63 -1.87 3.22
N GLU A 185 18.31 -1.88 4.38
CA GLU A 185 18.06 -2.85 5.47
C GLU A 185 16.60 -2.84 5.94
N HIS A 186 15.95 -1.67 5.90
CA HIS A 186 14.52 -1.55 6.19
C HIS A 186 13.65 -2.37 5.22
N VAL A 187 14.00 -2.43 3.94
CA VAL A 187 13.30 -3.24 2.92
C VAL A 187 13.56 -4.72 3.19
N SER A 188 14.81 -5.09 3.46
CA SER A 188 15.17 -6.48 3.79
C SER A 188 14.38 -7.00 4.99
N SER A 189 14.15 -6.16 6.00
CA SER A 189 13.34 -6.53 7.17
C SER A 189 11.86 -6.75 6.84
N LEU A 190 11.33 -6.09 5.81
CA LEU A 190 9.92 -6.20 5.39
C LEU A 190 9.62 -7.46 4.58
N ILE A 191 10.65 -8.10 3.99
CA ILE A 191 10.50 -9.30 3.14
C ILE A 191 9.71 -10.40 3.87
N SER A 192 9.99 -10.59 5.16
CA SER A 192 9.38 -11.63 6.00
C SER A 192 8.26 -11.11 6.91
N SER A 193 7.93 -9.81 6.88
CA SER A 193 6.92 -9.23 7.75
C SER A 193 5.50 -9.55 7.29
N SER A 194 4.58 -9.74 8.24
CA SER A 194 3.15 -9.79 7.96
C SER A 194 2.53 -8.39 7.88
N VAL A 195 1.33 -8.27 7.31
CA VAL A 195 0.61 -6.99 7.12
C VAL A 195 0.37 -6.26 8.44
N ASP A 196 0.07 -7.01 9.48
CA ASP A 196 -0.29 -6.48 10.79
C ASP A 196 0.95 -6.05 11.59
N GLU A 197 2.10 -6.69 11.34
CA GLU A 197 3.38 -6.34 11.94
C GLU A 197 3.98 -5.03 11.39
N VAL A 198 3.58 -4.62 10.17
CA VAL A 198 4.08 -3.39 9.56
C VAL A 198 3.40 -2.17 10.18
N LEU A 199 4.07 -1.64 11.21
CA LEU A 199 3.68 -0.45 11.98
C LEU A 199 4.68 0.71 11.85
N ARG A 200 5.86 0.45 11.25
CA ARG A 200 6.90 1.48 11.11
C ARG A 200 6.40 2.62 10.22
N GLN A 201 6.48 3.84 10.74
CA GLN A 201 6.10 5.05 10.04
C GLN A 201 6.84 5.19 8.70
N GLY A 202 6.08 5.50 7.64
CA GLY A 202 6.57 5.71 6.28
C GLY A 202 7.21 4.51 5.60
N SER A 203 7.15 3.31 6.20
CA SER A 203 7.76 2.11 5.63
C SER A 203 7.13 1.66 4.32
N LEU A 204 5.87 2.04 4.07
CA LEU A 204 5.12 1.74 2.85
C LEU A 204 4.81 3.02 2.04
N GLY A 205 5.63 4.05 2.22
CA GLY A 205 5.56 5.28 1.42
C GLY A 205 5.81 5.02 -0.07
N LEU A 206 5.19 5.82 -0.92
CA LEU A 206 5.41 5.72 -2.38
C LEU A 206 6.85 6.09 -2.76
N ASP A 207 7.45 7.02 -2.02
CA ASP A 207 8.84 7.44 -2.13
C ASP A 207 9.82 6.29 -1.89
N ILE A 208 9.57 5.45 -0.88
CA ILE A 208 10.39 4.27 -0.59
C ILE A 208 10.24 3.23 -1.71
N ILE A 209 9.01 2.98 -2.17
CA ILE A 209 8.76 2.05 -3.28
C ILE A 209 9.52 2.50 -4.53
N GLU A 210 9.40 3.77 -4.89
CA GLU A 210 10.09 4.36 -6.04
C GLU A 210 11.61 4.26 -5.90
N GLN A 211 12.16 4.55 -4.72
CA GLN A 211 13.59 4.44 -4.45
C GLN A 211 14.11 3.01 -4.67
N VAL A 212 13.36 2.00 -4.21
CA VAL A 212 13.74 0.59 -4.37
C VAL A 212 13.63 0.17 -5.84
N GLU A 213 12.59 0.60 -6.55
CA GLU A 213 12.44 0.33 -7.98
C GLU A 213 13.61 0.91 -8.80
N LEU A 214 13.99 2.15 -8.51
CA LEU A 214 15.14 2.79 -9.16
C LEU A 214 16.45 2.04 -8.87
N GLN A 215 16.63 1.56 -7.65
CA GLN A 215 17.81 0.76 -7.29
C GLN A 215 17.85 -0.57 -8.05
N VAL A 216 16.73 -1.28 -8.12
CA VAL A 216 16.62 -2.53 -8.89
C VAL A 216 16.89 -2.29 -10.38
N GLN A 217 16.35 -1.20 -10.95
CA GLN A 217 16.61 -0.82 -12.33
C GLN A 217 18.09 -0.50 -12.57
N SER A 218 18.71 0.30 -11.69
CA SER A 218 20.13 0.63 -11.76
C SER A 218 21.03 -0.61 -11.70
N LEU A 219 20.74 -1.55 -10.79
CA LEU A 219 21.48 -2.81 -10.68
C LEU A 219 21.30 -3.69 -11.91
N ASN A 220 20.12 -3.72 -12.53
CA ASN A 220 19.92 -4.44 -13.79
C ASN A 220 20.73 -3.84 -14.94
N VAL A 221 20.80 -2.51 -15.03
CA VAL A 221 21.67 -1.83 -16.01
C VAL A 221 23.15 -2.17 -15.76
N LEU A 222 23.58 -2.12 -14.49
CA LEU A 222 24.94 -2.51 -14.11
C LEU A 222 25.23 -3.97 -14.46
N LYS A 223 24.29 -4.88 -14.18
CA LYS A 223 24.39 -6.30 -14.56
C LYS A 223 24.57 -6.45 -16.06
N ALA A 224 23.74 -5.79 -16.87
CA ALA A 224 23.87 -5.83 -18.32
C ALA A 224 25.24 -5.29 -18.78
N SER A 225 25.71 -4.17 -18.22
CA SER A 225 27.04 -3.62 -18.51
C SER A 225 28.17 -4.60 -18.16
N LYS A 226 28.10 -5.25 -17.00
CA LYS A 226 29.09 -6.28 -16.60
C LYS A 226 29.04 -7.51 -17.50
N MET A 227 27.85 -7.92 -17.95
CA MET A 227 27.73 -9.02 -18.92
C MET A 227 28.40 -8.67 -20.26
N LYS A 228 28.20 -7.44 -20.76
CA LYS A 228 28.87 -6.95 -21.98
C LYS A 228 30.39 -6.94 -21.82
N GLU A 229 30.89 -6.46 -20.69
CA GLU A 229 32.33 -6.48 -20.37
C GLU A 229 32.88 -7.92 -20.32
N LEU A 230 32.14 -8.85 -19.71
CA LEU A 230 32.55 -10.25 -19.61
C LEU A 230 32.62 -10.90 -21.01
N VAL A 231 31.67 -10.62 -21.89
CA VAL A 231 31.69 -11.09 -23.28
C VAL A 231 32.97 -10.62 -23.97
N LEU A 232 33.32 -9.32 -23.86
CA LEU A 232 34.55 -8.80 -24.45
C LEU A 232 35.81 -9.43 -23.85
N LYS A 233 35.84 -9.70 -22.54
CA LYS A 233 36.94 -10.41 -21.88
C LYS A 233 37.11 -11.84 -22.41
N ARG A 234 36.00 -12.56 -22.60
CA ARG A 234 36.02 -13.91 -23.19
C ARG A 234 36.48 -13.88 -24.64
N GLN A 235 36.08 -12.86 -25.40
CA GLN A 235 36.59 -12.66 -26.76
C GLN A 235 38.10 -12.47 -26.73
N ASN A 236 38.61 -11.56 -25.90
CA ASN A 236 40.06 -11.35 -25.77
C ASN A 236 40.78 -12.67 -25.41
N GLU A 237 40.28 -13.44 -24.44
CA GLU A 237 40.88 -14.73 -24.05
C GLU A 237 40.98 -15.68 -25.26
N LEU A 238 39.94 -15.77 -26.07
CA LEU A 238 39.93 -16.59 -27.27
C LEU A 238 40.98 -16.14 -28.29
N GLU A 239 41.08 -14.82 -28.53
CA GLU A 239 42.06 -14.21 -29.45
C GLU A 239 43.50 -14.43 -28.98
N GLU A 240 43.75 -14.32 -27.67
CA GLU A 240 45.05 -14.63 -27.06
C GLU A 240 45.46 -16.08 -27.30
N ILE A 241 44.53 -17.02 -27.12
CA ILE A 241 44.80 -18.44 -27.36
C ILE A 241 45.14 -18.66 -28.83
N TYR A 242 44.31 -18.17 -29.75
CA TYR A 242 44.56 -18.34 -31.19
C TYR A 242 45.88 -17.74 -31.64
N ARG A 243 46.22 -16.55 -31.14
CA ARG A 243 47.52 -15.92 -31.42
C ARG A 243 48.68 -16.74 -30.87
N GLY A 244 48.56 -17.29 -29.66
CA GLY A 244 49.58 -18.12 -29.04
C GLY A 244 49.83 -19.45 -29.76
N VAL A 245 48.86 -19.94 -30.54
CA VAL A 245 48.99 -21.21 -31.29
C VAL A 245 49.17 -21.02 -32.80
N HIS A 246 49.45 -19.78 -33.21
CA HIS A 246 49.62 -19.38 -34.60
C HIS A 246 48.46 -19.83 -35.51
N ILE A 247 47.22 -19.74 -35.03
CA ILE A 247 46.04 -19.94 -35.87
C ILE A 247 45.69 -18.60 -36.51
N ASP A 248 45.72 -18.57 -37.85
CA ASP A 248 45.30 -17.42 -38.63
C ASP A 248 43.77 -17.34 -38.66
N VAL A 249 43.21 -16.56 -37.72
CA VAL A 249 41.78 -16.19 -37.70
C VAL A 249 41.69 -14.70 -37.96
N ASN A 250 40.71 -14.27 -38.76
CA ASN A 250 40.37 -12.85 -38.93
C ASN A 250 39.69 -12.29 -37.67
N SER A 251 40.50 -12.14 -36.62
CA SER A 251 40.09 -11.75 -35.27
C SER A 251 39.38 -10.39 -35.24
N ASP A 252 39.86 -9.44 -36.03
CA ASP A 252 39.32 -8.08 -36.08
C ASP A 252 37.90 -8.05 -36.65
N ALA A 253 37.64 -8.80 -37.73
CA ALA A 253 36.30 -8.91 -38.29
C ALA A 253 35.32 -9.59 -37.32
N ALA A 254 35.77 -10.65 -36.64
CA ALA A 254 34.95 -11.36 -35.65
C ALA A 254 34.60 -10.47 -34.45
N ARG A 255 35.55 -9.69 -33.96
CA ARG A 255 35.35 -8.70 -32.90
C ARG A 255 34.33 -7.63 -33.31
N GLN A 256 34.41 -7.10 -34.53
CA GLN A 256 33.47 -6.06 -34.98
C GLN A 256 32.04 -6.60 -35.10
N ILE A 257 31.88 -7.84 -35.58
CA ILE A 257 30.58 -8.52 -35.62
C ILE A 257 30.03 -8.70 -34.20
N LEU A 258 30.88 -9.10 -33.25
CA LEU A 258 30.49 -9.29 -31.86
C LEU A 258 30.04 -7.97 -31.20
N ILE A 259 30.77 -6.88 -31.40
CA ILE A 259 30.41 -5.55 -30.89
C ILE A 259 29.05 -5.12 -31.44
N ASN A 260 28.84 -5.24 -32.75
CA ASN A 260 27.55 -4.91 -33.38
C ASN A 260 26.40 -5.78 -32.84
N LEU A 261 26.66 -7.06 -32.54
CA LEU A 261 25.68 -7.96 -31.91
C LEU A 261 25.32 -7.48 -30.49
N ILE A 262 26.32 -7.12 -29.68
CA ILE A 262 26.14 -6.66 -28.30
C ILE A 262 25.37 -5.33 -28.23
N GLU A 263 25.63 -4.42 -29.16
CA GLU A 263 24.97 -3.12 -29.24
C GLU A 263 23.52 -3.22 -29.75
N SER A 264 23.17 -4.30 -30.45
CA SER A 264 21.82 -4.50 -30.98
C SER A 264 20.75 -4.81 -29.91
N ASP A 265 21.15 -5.04 -28.65
CA ASP A 265 20.32 -5.40 -27.48
C ASP A 265 19.31 -6.58 -27.70
N ASN A 266 19.38 -7.25 -28.85
CA ASN A 266 18.49 -8.34 -29.27
C ASN A 266 19.08 -9.73 -28.95
N VAL A 267 20.27 -9.77 -28.36
CA VAL A 267 21.01 -11.01 -28.12
C VAL A 267 20.98 -11.35 -26.64
N ASP A 268 20.59 -12.59 -26.33
CA ASP A 268 20.75 -13.12 -24.99
C ASP A 268 22.25 -13.28 -24.67
N LEU A 269 22.79 -12.32 -23.92
CA LEU A 269 24.19 -12.28 -23.50
C LEU A 269 24.58 -13.53 -22.67
N SER A 270 23.64 -14.18 -21.98
CA SER A 270 23.93 -15.40 -21.22
C SER A 270 24.24 -16.58 -22.14
N ASN A 271 23.43 -16.77 -23.19
CA ASN A 271 23.66 -17.82 -24.18
C ASN A 271 24.93 -17.56 -24.99
N LEU A 272 25.18 -16.28 -25.33
CA LEU A 272 26.40 -15.87 -26.02
C LEU A 272 27.64 -16.21 -25.19
N LEU A 273 27.65 -15.86 -23.89
CA LEU A 273 28.74 -16.21 -22.97
C LEU A 273 29.00 -17.72 -22.93
N SER A 274 27.95 -18.53 -22.80
CA SER A 274 28.09 -19.99 -22.80
C SER A 274 28.71 -20.52 -24.11
N SER A 275 28.29 -19.98 -25.25
CA SER A 275 28.88 -20.37 -26.55
C SER A 275 30.35 -19.97 -26.66
N MET A 276 30.73 -18.82 -26.10
CA MET A 276 32.12 -18.40 -26.07
C MET A 276 32.97 -19.26 -25.14
N ASP A 277 32.43 -19.68 -24.00
CA ASP A 277 33.10 -20.64 -23.11
C ASP A 277 33.38 -21.97 -23.82
N ASP A 278 32.43 -22.46 -24.63
CA ASP A 278 32.65 -23.66 -25.47
C ASP A 278 33.73 -23.45 -26.53
N GLN A 279 33.79 -22.28 -27.16
CA GLN A 279 34.83 -21.95 -28.14
C GLN A 279 36.21 -21.85 -27.50
N ILE A 280 36.31 -21.20 -26.33
CA ILE A 280 37.53 -21.11 -25.55
C ILE A 280 38.00 -22.51 -25.14
N ALA A 281 37.10 -23.40 -24.70
CA ALA A 281 37.43 -24.77 -24.35
C ALA A 281 38.02 -25.54 -25.55
N LYS A 282 37.42 -25.40 -26.73
CA LYS A 282 37.94 -25.99 -27.98
C LYS A 282 39.31 -25.41 -28.36
N ALA A 283 39.47 -24.09 -28.29
CA ALA A 283 40.73 -23.43 -28.59
C ALA A 283 41.85 -23.87 -27.64
N LYS A 284 41.56 -24.04 -26.34
CA LYS A 284 42.50 -24.60 -25.35
C LYS A 284 42.89 -26.04 -25.68
N GLN A 285 41.93 -26.87 -26.10
CA GLN A 285 42.22 -28.24 -26.51
C GLN A 285 43.13 -28.28 -27.75
N GLU A 286 42.87 -27.42 -28.72
CA GLU A 286 43.70 -27.31 -29.91
C GLU A 286 45.11 -26.82 -29.57
N ALA A 287 45.21 -25.82 -28.67
CA ALA A 287 46.49 -25.35 -28.15
C ALA A 287 47.33 -26.46 -27.53
N LEU A 288 46.70 -27.29 -26.70
CA LEU A 288 47.36 -28.46 -26.10
C LEU A 288 47.82 -29.46 -27.15
N SER A 289 47.02 -29.72 -28.18
CA SER A 289 47.37 -30.67 -29.25
C SER A 289 48.56 -30.19 -30.11
N ARG A 290 48.73 -28.88 -30.27
CA ARG A 290 49.81 -28.28 -31.07
C ARG A 290 51.10 -28.04 -30.28
N LYS A 291 51.07 -28.20 -28.96
CA LYS A 291 52.18 -27.86 -28.06
C LYS A 291 53.52 -28.44 -28.51
N ASP A 292 53.58 -29.74 -28.77
CA ASP A 292 54.83 -30.42 -29.15
C ASP A 292 55.39 -29.90 -30.49
N ILE A 293 54.51 -29.45 -31.40
CA ILE A 293 54.91 -28.88 -32.70
C ILE A 293 55.45 -27.47 -32.47
N LEU A 294 54.74 -26.64 -31.70
CA LEU A 294 55.15 -25.28 -31.37
C LEU A 294 56.49 -25.27 -30.64
N ASP A 295 56.69 -26.15 -29.65
CA ASP A 295 57.96 -26.28 -28.94
C ASP A 295 59.13 -26.63 -29.87
N LYS A 296 58.89 -27.42 -30.93
CA LYS A 296 59.91 -27.73 -31.95
C LYS A 296 60.16 -26.56 -32.88
N VAL A 297 59.12 -25.84 -33.29
CA VAL A 297 59.22 -24.63 -34.13
C VAL A 297 60.01 -23.56 -33.39
N ASP A 298 59.73 -23.34 -32.11
CA ASP A 298 60.46 -22.37 -31.29
C ASP A 298 61.93 -22.75 -31.16
N LYS A 299 62.25 -24.03 -30.87
CA LYS A 299 63.65 -24.49 -30.86
C LYS A 299 64.36 -24.25 -32.19
N TRP A 300 63.68 -24.53 -33.30
CA TRP A 300 64.25 -24.31 -34.63
C TRP A 300 64.46 -22.82 -34.93
N LYS A 301 63.52 -21.96 -34.52
CA LYS A 301 63.63 -20.51 -34.64
C LYS A 301 64.84 -19.98 -33.87
N HIS A 302 65.01 -20.38 -32.60
CA HIS A 302 66.17 -19.97 -31.80
C HIS A 302 67.49 -20.45 -32.41
N ALA A 303 67.55 -21.70 -32.89
CA ALA A 303 68.74 -22.23 -33.57
C ALA A 303 69.07 -21.44 -34.84
N SER A 304 68.05 -21.06 -35.63
CA SER A 304 68.25 -20.27 -36.85
C SER A 304 68.67 -18.82 -36.55
N GLU A 305 68.16 -18.23 -35.47
CA GLU A 305 68.59 -16.91 -35.00
C GLU A 305 70.03 -16.93 -34.48
N GLU A 306 70.42 -17.99 -33.77
CA GLU A 306 71.79 -18.20 -33.30
C GLU A 306 72.77 -18.43 -34.47
N GLU A 307 72.41 -19.25 -35.45
CA GLU A 307 73.19 -19.44 -36.69
C GLU A 307 73.42 -18.11 -37.40
N LYS A 308 72.35 -17.31 -37.60
CA LYS A 308 72.48 -15.99 -38.21
C LYS A 308 73.37 -15.04 -37.40
N TRP A 309 73.28 -15.09 -36.08
CA TRP A 309 74.14 -14.29 -35.21
C TRP A 309 75.61 -14.69 -35.32
N LEU A 310 75.90 -16.00 -35.40
CA LEU A 310 77.26 -16.51 -35.62
C LEU A 310 77.80 -16.09 -37.00
N ASP A 311 76.99 -16.20 -38.05
CA ASP A 311 77.35 -15.75 -39.41
C ASP A 311 77.68 -14.25 -39.47
N ASP A 312 76.96 -13.43 -38.71
CA ASP A 312 77.22 -12.00 -38.61
C ASP A 312 78.45 -11.68 -37.74
N TYR A 313 78.81 -12.57 -36.80
CA TYR A 313 80.02 -12.47 -35.98
C TYR A 313 81.30 -12.91 -36.72
N GLU A 314 81.19 -13.90 -37.61
CA GLU A 314 82.30 -14.40 -38.43
C GLU A 314 82.66 -13.49 -39.61
N LYS A 315 81.87 -12.43 -39.87
CA LYS A 315 82.16 -11.37 -40.85
C LYS A 315 82.99 -10.23 -40.25
#